data_AF-A0A9P9XQ95-F1
#
_entry.id   AF-A0A9P9XQ95-F1
#
_cell.length_a   1.000
_cell.length_b   1.000
_cell.length_c   1.000
_cell.angle_alpha   90.00
_cell.angle_beta   90.00
_cell.angle_gamma   90.00
#
_symmetry.space_group_name_H-M   'P 1'
#
loop_
_entity.id
_entity.type
_entity.pdbx_description
1 polymer ?
#
loop_
_entity_poly.entity_id
_entity_poly.type
_entity_poly.pdbx_seq_one_letter_code
_entity_poly.pdbx_strand_id
1 'polypeptide(L)'
;MVRAEKESQGYDKESYEYSCSLSQTQTSHVEQSTQTKRKKKSSIYLLKLAGPFSSPEDVQMICGASSMLPLSFSGTGDNGSAASFCKVDEATKKILLSHLSDIESTFQPTFIRYAKADKKLSATSMHPTLGSETTLTHHRPNSESQIESDQRLLPTQDQYPVWYFFYGTLTDPTVLNNLLGIEPVYRAAKVRGGRLATWGGKYKALVDASAYEKGCVDGHAFLVTNKDQEDALQL
;
A
#
# COMPACT_ATOMS: atom_id res chain seq x y z
N MET A 1 -21.63 -38.54 -23.14
CA MET A 1 -20.15 -38.55 -23.09
C MET A 1 -19.57 -37.24 -22.54
N VAL A 2 -20.41 -36.40 -21.89
CA VAL A 2 -20.02 -35.19 -21.17
C VAL A 2 -20.70 -35.17 -19.75
N ARG A 3 -20.41 -36.09 -18.81
CA ARG A 3 -20.23 -35.73 -17.39
C ARG A 3 -18.76 -35.88 -16.99
N ALA A 4 -18.02 -34.92 -17.51
CA ALA A 4 -17.59 -35.18 -18.84
C ALA A 4 -17.33 -36.70 -19.19
N GLU A 5 -16.21 -37.29 -18.83
CA GLU A 5 -14.97 -36.51 -18.69
C GLU A 5 -14.92 -35.56 -17.45
N LYS A 6 -15.73 -35.80 -16.40
CA LYS A 6 -15.78 -35.07 -15.10
C LYS A 6 -16.13 -35.99 -13.91
N GLU A 7 -16.61 -37.21 -14.11
CA GLU A 7 -16.77 -38.19 -13.02
C GLU A 7 -15.47 -38.89 -12.63
N SER A 8 -14.43 -38.88 -13.48
CA SER A 8 -13.10 -39.40 -13.13
C SER A 8 -12.33 -38.50 -12.14
N GLN A 9 -12.85 -37.30 -11.84
CA GLN A 9 -12.35 -36.43 -10.77
C GLN A 9 -13.19 -36.51 -9.47
N GLY A 10 -14.12 -37.49 -9.37
CA GLY A 10 -14.82 -37.80 -8.12
C GLY A 10 -15.87 -36.79 -7.67
N TYR A 11 -16.48 -36.05 -8.59
CA TYR A 11 -17.58 -35.12 -8.30
C TYR A 11 -18.91 -35.70 -8.80
N ASP A 12 -19.88 -35.88 -7.90
CA ASP A 12 -21.27 -36.18 -8.27
C ASP A 12 -22.08 -34.88 -8.52
N LYS A 13 -23.23 -35.04 -9.19
CA LYS A 13 -24.07 -33.93 -9.67
C LYS A 13 -24.86 -33.23 -8.55
N GLU A 14 -25.10 -33.88 -7.41
CA GLU A 14 -25.81 -33.27 -6.27
C GLU A 14 -24.84 -32.49 -5.36
N SER A 15 -23.56 -32.87 -5.32
CA SER A 15 -22.51 -32.17 -4.59
C SER A 15 -22.21 -30.77 -5.12
N TYR A 16 -22.46 -30.53 -6.42
CA TYR A 16 -22.23 -29.23 -7.05
C TYR A 16 -23.30 -28.19 -6.68
N GLU A 17 -24.55 -28.61 -6.50
CA GLU A 17 -25.67 -27.71 -6.14
C GLU A 17 -25.84 -27.59 -4.61
N TYR A 18 -25.50 -28.63 -3.84
CA TYR A 18 -25.57 -28.65 -2.37
C TYR A 18 -24.42 -27.84 -1.71
N SER A 19 -23.19 -27.89 -2.24
CA SER A 19 -22.06 -27.12 -1.67
C SER A 19 -22.17 -25.61 -1.90
N CYS A 20 -22.71 -25.19 -3.05
CA CYS A 20 -22.95 -23.78 -3.34
C CYS A 20 -24.11 -23.17 -2.54
N SER A 21 -25.03 -23.99 -2.00
CA SER A 21 -26.22 -23.52 -1.29
C SER A 21 -26.13 -23.56 0.25
N LEU A 22 -25.21 -24.35 0.85
CA LEU A 22 -25.18 -24.52 2.32
C LEU A 22 -24.40 -23.49 3.13
N SER A 23 -23.26 -22.97 2.66
CA SER A 23 -22.47 -22.07 3.51
C SER A 23 -22.92 -20.61 3.45
N GLN A 24 -23.93 -20.29 2.64
CA GLN A 24 -24.62 -18.99 2.67
C GLN A 24 -25.57 -18.85 3.87
N THR A 25 -25.71 -19.86 4.74
CA THR A 25 -26.68 -19.82 5.83
C THR A 25 -26.14 -20.47 7.11
N GLN A 26 -25.81 -19.62 8.11
CA GLN A 26 -25.59 -19.96 9.54
C GLN A 26 -24.24 -20.68 9.84
N THR A 27 -23.40 -20.29 10.80
CA THR A 27 -23.54 -19.45 12.00
C THR A 27 -22.17 -19.02 12.51
N SER A 28 -22.12 -17.79 13.00
CA SER A 28 -21.30 -17.25 14.06
C SER A 28 -20.56 -18.27 14.96
N HIS A 29 -19.22 -18.19 14.98
CA HIS A 29 -18.44 -18.50 16.19
C HIS A 29 -17.19 -17.62 16.27
N VAL A 30 -17.29 -16.65 17.17
CA VAL A 30 -16.30 -15.94 17.99
C VAL A 30 -14.81 -16.19 17.66
N GLU A 31 -14.23 -15.27 16.90
CA GLU A 31 -12.90 -14.73 17.20
C GLU A 31 -13.11 -13.26 17.59
N GLN A 32 -12.65 -12.87 18.78
CA GLN A 32 -12.75 -11.51 19.29
C GLN A 32 -11.82 -10.58 18.47
N SER A 33 -12.21 -10.27 17.24
CA SER A 33 -11.74 -9.07 16.56
C SER A 33 -12.59 -7.92 17.09
N THR A 34 -11.96 -7.03 17.85
CA THR A 34 -12.53 -5.73 18.19
C THR A 34 -13.05 -5.07 16.90
N GLN A 35 -14.38 -4.99 16.79
CA GLN A 35 -15.06 -4.27 15.71
C GLN A 35 -14.85 -2.76 15.89
N THR A 36 -13.66 -2.27 15.58
CA THR A 36 -13.53 -0.90 15.10
C THR A 36 -14.18 -0.85 13.73
N LYS A 37 -15.31 -0.13 13.64
CA LYS A 37 -15.90 0.33 12.36
C LYS A 37 -14.74 0.74 11.44
N ARG A 38 -14.45 -0.06 10.40
CA ARG A 38 -13.43 0.29 9.41
C ARG A 38 -13.86 1.62 8.79
N LYS A 39 -13.30 2.74 9.25
CA LYS A 39 -13.42 4.02 8.57
C LYS A 39 -13.03 3.76 7.12
N LYS A 40 -13.95 3.98 6.17
CA LYS A 40 -13.61 3.95 4.75
C LYS A 40 -12.41 4.88 4.59
N LYS A 41 -11.24 4.35 4.22
CA LYS A 41 -10.10 5.19 3.87
C LYS A 41 -10.58 6.12 2.76
N SER A 42 -10.41 7.44 2.93
CA SER A 42 -10.70 8.39 1.88
C SER A 42 -9.84 8.05 0.68
N SER A 43 -10.46 7.90 -0.49
CA SER A 43 -9.71 7.69 -1.72
C SER A 43 -9.07 9.00 -2.14
N ILE A 44 -7.80 8.94 -2.50
CA ILE A 44 -7.01 10.08 -2.97
C ILE A 44 -6.76 9.91 -4.47
N TYR A 45 -6.84 11.00 -5.21
CA TYR A 45 -6.60 11.05 -6.65
C TYR A 45 -5.57 12.13 -6.99
N LEU A 46 -4.83 11.92 -8.06
CA LEU A 46 -4.08 12.94 -8.77
C LEU A 46 -4.94 13.44 -9.93
N LEU A 47 -5.34 14.70 -9.90
CA LEU A 47 -5.98 15.39 -11.00
C LEU A 47 -4.91 15.99 -11.91
N LYS A 48 -4.92 15.67 -13.21
CA LYS A 48 -4.06 16.34 -14.18
C LYS A 48 -4.51 17.79 -14.34
N LEU A 49 -3.59 18.73 -14.15
CA LEU A 49 -3.83 20.16 -14.35
C LEU A 49 -3.84 20.46 -15.86
N ALA A 50 -5.03 20.72 -16.39
CA ALA A 50 -5.28 21.01 -17.80
C ALA A 50 -6.65 21.65 -17.98
N GLY A 51 -6.83 22.37 -19.09
CA GLY A 51 -8.12 22.97 -19.45
C GLY A 51 -8.64 23.91 -18.35
N PRO A 52 -9.89 23.72 -17.88
CA PRO A 52 -10.49 24.52 -16.79
C PRO A 52 -9.79 24.41 -15.42
N PHE A 53 -8.86 23.45 -15.25
CA PHE A 53 -8.11 23.22 -14.02
C PHE A 53 -6.62 23.37 -14.29
N SER A 54 -6.21 24.45 -14.93
CA SER A 54 -4.83 24.66 -15.36
C SER A 54 -3.86 24.90 -14.18
N SER A 55 -4.39 25.35 -13.04
CA SER A 55 -3.64 25.64 -11.83
C SER A 55 -4.32 25.04 -10.58
N PRO A 56 -3.57 24.77 -9.49
CA PRO A 56 -4.16 24.39 -8.20
C PRO A 56 -5.14 25.44 -7.66
N GLU A 57 -4.93 26.71 -7.99
CA GLU A 57 -5.79 27.82 -7.61
C GLU A 57 -7.17 27.72 -8.27
N ASP A 58 -7.24 27.31 -9.55
CA ASP A 58 -8.51 27.06 -10.25
C ASP A 58 -9.35 26.00 -9.52
N VAL A 59 -8.68 24.93 -9.08
CA VAL A 59 -9.31 23.85 -8.30
C VAL A 59 -9.81 24.36 -6.95
N GLN A 60 -9.03 25.21 -6.29
CA GLN A 60 -9.39 25.78 -4.99
C GLN A 60 -10.57 26.76 -5.10
N MET A 61 -10.62 27.60 -6.14
CA MET A 61 -11.73 28.52 -6.37
C MET A 61 -13.07 27.78 -6.50
N ILE A 62 -13.08 26.66 -7.21
CA ILE A 62 -14.29 25.85 -7.45
C ILE A 62 -14.70 25.08 -6.19
N CYS A 63 -13.73 24.61 -5.40
CA CYS A 63 -14.00 23.84 -4.18
C CYS A 63 -14.25 24.73 -2.95
N GLY A 64 -14.08 26.05 -3.08
CA GLY A 64 -14.19 27.02 -2.01
C GLY A 64 -12.89 27.18 -1.20
N ALA A 65 -12.66 28.41 -0.72
CA ALA A 65 -11.44 28.84 -0.01
C ALA A 65 -11.10 28.10 1.30
N SER A 66 -11.99 27.21 1.78
CA SER A 66 -11.77 26.43 3.01
C SER A 66 -10.98 25.13 2.76
N SER A 67 -10.72 24.77 1.50
CA SER A 67 -9.87 23.64 1.15
C SER A 67 -8.41 24.08 1.09
N MET A 68 -7.49 23.32 1.73
CA MET A 68 -6.04 23.55 1.60
C MET A 68 -5.63 23.52 0.12
N LEU A 69 -4.65 24.34 -0.25
CA LEU A 69 -4.06 24.32 -1.59
C LEU A 69 -3.63 22.88 -1.94
N PRO A 70 -4.14 22.32 -3.05
CA PRO A 70 -3.77 21.00 -3.50
C PRO A 70 -2.25 20.91 -3.72
N LEU A 71 -1.59 19.95 -3.06
CA LEU A 71 -0.17 19.70 -3.29
C LEU A 71 0.03 19.36 -4.78
N SER A 72 0.91 20.11 -5.45
CA SER A 72 1.19 19.94 -6.86
C SER A 72 2.39 19.01 -7.07
N PHE A 73 2.28 18.18 -8.10
CA PHE A 73 3.34 17.31 -8.58
C PHE A 73 3.62 17.65 -10.03
N SER A 74 4.88 17.65 -10.44
CA SER A 74 5.25 17.77 -11.84
C SER A 74 5.92 16.49 -12.30
N GLY A 75 5.61 16.08 -13.51
CA GLY A 75 6.19 14.91 -14.16
C GLY A 75 6.42 15.19 -15.64
N THR A 76 7.26 14.39 -16.26
CA THR A 76 7.48 14.40 -17.70
C THR A 76 6.92 13.10 -18.26
N GLY A 77 6.01 13.18 -19.22
CA GLY A 77 5.50 12.01 -19.91
C GLY A 77 6.54 11.37 -20.83
N ASP A 78 6.30 10.15 -21.28
CA ASP A 78 7.21 9.38 -22.16
C ASP A 78 7.55 10.10 -23.48
N ASN A 79 6.68 11.01 -23.90
CA ASN A 79 6.86 11.87 -25.08
C ASN A 79 7.64 13.17 -24.79
N GLY A 80 8.19 13.34 -23.58
CA GLY A 80 8.89 14.55 -23.15
C GLY A 80 7.97 15.71 -22.75
N SER A 81 6.65 15.54 -22.78
CA SER A 81 5.71 16.60 -22.41
C SER A 81 5.62 16.77 -20.89
N ALA A 82 5.74 18.01 -20.42
CA ALA A 82 5.52 18.32 -19.01
C ALA A 82 4.03 18.14 -18.66
N ALA A 83 3.77 17.45 -17.56
CA ALA A 83 2.45 17.28 -17.00
C ALA A 83 2.48 17.65 -15.51
N SER A 84 1.53 18.47 -15.10
CA SER A 84 1.35 18.84 -13.70
C SER A 84 0.09 18.20 -13.16
N PHE A 85 0.12 17.83 -11.89
CA PHE A 85 -0.96 17.15 -11.19
C PHE A 85 -1.20 17.82 -9.85
N CYS A 86 -2.41 17.69 -9.32
CA CYS A 86 -2.72 18.11 -7.96
C CYS A 86 -3.44 16.99 -7.19
N LYS A 87 -3.17 16.91 -5.89
CA LYS A 87 -3.79 15.91 -5.01
C LYS A 87 -5.19 16.36 -4.60
N VAL A 88 -6.19 15.52 -4.87
CA VAL A 88 -7.59 15.77 -4.51
C VAL A 88 -8.20 14.56 -3.81
N ASP A 89 -9.11 14.79 -2.87
CA ASP A 89 -9.87 13.71 -2.25
C ASP A 89 -11.13 13.37 -3.07
N GLU A 90 -11.89 12.36 -2.62
CA GLU A 90 -13.13 11.95 -3.28
C GLU A 90 -14.22 13.03 -3.25
N ALA A 91 -14.26 13.88 -2.22
CA ALA A 91 -15.25 14.96 -2.11
C ALA A 91 -14.94 16.07 -3.11
N THR A 92 -13.69 16.54 -3.15
CA THR A 92 -13.16 17.49 -4.14
C THR A 92 -13.40 16.99 -5.56
N LYS A 93 -13.12 15.71 -5.85
CA LYS A 93 -13.40 15.11 -7.16
C LYS A 93 -14.88 15.24 -7.56
N LYS A 94 -15.82 15.02 -6.64
CA LYS A 94 -17.27 15.14 -6.91
C LYS A 94 -17.67 16.58 -7.19
N ILE A 95 -17.13 17.54 -6.44
CA ILE A 95 -17.39 18.97 -6.64
C ILE A 95 -16.93 19.41 -8.03
N LEU A 96 -15.71 19.04 -8.44
CA LEU A 96 -15.17 19.39 -9.76
C LEU A 96 -15.99 18.80 -10.92
N LEU A 97 -16.44 17.56 -10.78
CA LEU A 97 -17.29 16.92 -11.79
C LEU A 97 -18.68 17.56 -11.86
N SER A 98 -19.27 17.93 -10.71
CA SER A 98 -20.52 18.68 -10.67
C SER A 98 -20.38 20.02 -11.39
N HIS A 99 -19.34 20.79 -11.05
CA HIS A 99 -19.08 22.08 -11.65
C HIS A 99 -18.91 22.00 -13.18
N LEU A 100 -18.20 20.99 -13.70
CA LEU A 100 -18.09 20.80 -15.15
C LEU A 100 -19.43 20.49 -15.82
N SER A 101 -20.33 19.83 -15.11
CA SER A 101 -21.67 19.52 -15.59
C SER A 101 -22.55 20.79 -15.60
N ASP A 102 -22.43 21.62 -14.57
CA ASP A 102 -23.16 22.89 -14.43
C ASP A 102 -22.78 23.91 -15.51
N ILE A 103 -21.52 23.93 -15.95
CA ILE A 103 -21.04 24.80 -17.04
C ILE A 103 -21.14 24.16 -18.44
N GLU A 104 -21.78 22.97 -18.54
CA GLU A 104 -21.92 22.20 -19.78
C GLU A 104 -20.60 21.99 -20.54
N SER A 105 -19.49 21.83 -19.81
CA SER A 105 -18.17 21.69 -20.43
C SER A 105 -18.00 20.32 -21.08
N THR A 106 -17.42 20.30 -22.28
CA THR A 106 -17.01 19.06 -22.96
C THR A 106 -15.68 18.52 -22.45
N PHE A 107 -15.00 19.25 -21.56
CA PHE A 107 -13.71 18.85 -21.01
C PHE A 107 -13.83 17.61 -20.12
N GLN A 108 -13.00 16.61 -20.40
CA GLN A 108 -12.93 15.37 -19.62
C GLN A 108 -11.70 15.38 -18.70
N PRO A 109 -11.85 15.67 -17.40
CA PRO A 109 -10.74 15.70 -16.47
C PRO A 109 -10.13 14.30 -16.26
N THR A 110 -8.80 14.24 -16.18
CA THR A 110 -8.07 13.00 -15.92
C THR A 110 -7.78 12.87 -14.43
N PHE A 111 -8.39 11.87 -13.79
CA PHE A 111 -8.11 11.50 -12.41
C PHE A 111 -7.38 10.15 -12.35
N ILE A 112 -6.19 10.15 -11.75
CA ILE A 112 -5.39 8.95 -11.52
C ILE A 112 -5.54 8.59 -10.04
N ARG A 113 -5.83 7.33 -9.72
CA ARG A 113 -5.93 6.92 -8.31
C ARG A 113 -4.53 6.98 -7.67
N TYR A 114 -4.41 7.71 -6.58
CA TYR A 114 -3.15 7.81 -5.83
C TYR A 114 -3.15 6.76 -4.72
N ALA A 115 -2.49 5.63 -4.98
CA ALA A 115 -2.50 4.45 -4.12
C ALA A 115 -1.20 4.30 -3.32
N LYS A 116 -0.65 5.39 -2.78
CA LYS A 116 0.56 5.34 -1.95
C LYS A 116 0.33 4.44 -0.73
N ALA A 117 1.20 3.47 -0.52
CA ALA A 117 1.19 2.58 0.64
C ALA A 117 1.38 3.39 1.93
N ASP A 118 0.53 3.17 2.93
CA ASP A 118 0.64 3.86 4.21
C ASP A 118 1.88 3.36 4.97
N LYS A 119 2.82 4.26 5.25
CA LYS A 119 3.90 4.03 6.23
C LYS A 119 3.45 4.51 7.60
N LYS A 120 3.14 3.58 8.50
CA LYS A 120 2.78 3.86 9.91
C LYS A 120 3.66 3.03 10.83
N LEU A 121 4.85 3.54 11.13
CA LEU A 121 5.74 2.94 12.12
C LEU A 121 5.49 3.62 13.47
N SER A 122 5.66 2.88 14.56
CA SER A 122 5.61 3.47 15.89
C SER A 122 6.89 4.26 16.17
N ALA A 123 6.77 5.48 16.68
CA ALA A 123 7.93 6.27 17.11
C ALA A 123 8.50 5.79 18.46
N THR A 124 7.76 4.96 19.19
CA THR A 124 8.05 4.59 20.58
C THR A 124 8.07 3.08 20.81
N SER A 125 8.05 2.29 19.73
CA SER A 125 8.06 0.83 19.81
C SER A 125 8.68 0.24 18.54
N MET A 126 9.24 -0.96 18.67
CA MET A 126 9.69 -1.77 17.53
C MET A 126 8.51 -2.28 16.67
N HIS A 127 7.26 -1.93 16.98
CA HIS A 127 6.11 -2.38 16.20
C HIS A 127 6.00 -1.66 14.84
N PRO A 128 5.75 -2.40 13.73
CA PRO A 128 5.68 -3.86 13.62
C PRO A 128 7.04 -4.48 13.25
N THR A 129 7.56 -5.40 14.08
CA THR A 129 8.75 -6.22 13.77
C THR A 129 8.33 -7.69 13.66
N LEU A 130 8.72 -8.35 12.57
CA LEU A 130 8.38 -9.76 12.34
C LEU A 130 8.87 -10.66 13.46
N GLY A 131 8.01 -11.58 13.89
CA GLY A 131 8.31 -12.59 14.90
C GLY A 131 8.59 -12.03 16.31
N SER A 132 8.22 -10.76 16.58
CA SER A 132 8.36 -10.14 17.90
C SER A 132 7.03 -9.65 18.42
N GLU A 133 6.63 -10.15 19.59
CA GLU A 133 5.46 -9.67 20.32
C GLU A 133 5.79 -8.36 21.05
N THR A 134 5.79 -7.26 20.30
CA THR A 134 6.12 -5.92 20.80
C THR A 134 5.13 -5.39 21.84
N THR A 135 4.03 -6.12 22.07
CA THR A 135 3.07 -5.84 23.15
C THR A 135 3.54 -6.35 24.51
N LEU A 136 4.51 -7.27 24.59
CA LEU A 136 5.00 -7.79 25.86
C LEU A 136 5.87 -6.76 26.60
N THR A 137 5.73 -6.70 27.93
CA THR A 137 6.34 -5.67 28.77
C THR A 137 7.86 -5.58 28.63
N HIS A 138 8.53 -6.71 28.45
CA HIS A 138 10.00 -6.74 28.28
C HIS A 138 10.48 -6.25 26.90
N HIS A 139 9.57 -6.13 25.91
CA HIS A 139 9.86 -5.55 24.60
C HIS A 139 9.45 -4.08 24.50
N ARG A 140 8.83 -3.53 25.55
CA ARG A 140 8.48 -2.11 25.61
C ARG A 140 9.68 -1.29 26.10
N PRO A 141 9.98 -0.15 25.48
CA PRO A 141 10.91 0.80 26.09
C PRO A 141 10.33 1.32 27.40
N ASN A 142 11.15 1.36 28.46
CA ASN A 142 10.69 1.68 29.81
C ASN A 142 10.67 3.19 30.14
N SER A 143 11.24 4.05 29.30
CA SER A 143 11.32 5.50 29.52
C SER A 143 11.63 6.26 28.22
N GLU A 144 11.24 7.54 28.13
CA GLU A 144 11.53 8.41 26.96
C GLU A 144 13.03 8.56 26.69
N SER A 145 13.84 8.69 27.75
CA SER A 145 15.31 8.75 27.62
C SER A 145 15.92 7.47 27.05
N GLN A 146 15.27 6.32 27.26
CA GLN A 146 15.64 5.07 26.62
C GLN A 146 15.18 5.03 25.16
N ILE A 147 14.06 5.65 24.80
CA ILE A 147 13.59 5.69 23.40
C ILE A 147 14.57 6.47 22.53
N GLU A 148 15.04 7.62 23.01
CA GLU A 148 15.99 8.47 22.26
C GLU A 148 17.39 7.85 22.13
N SER A 149 17.76 6.95 23.05
CA SER A 149 19.08 6.29 23.07
C SER A 149 19.08 4.85 22.57
N ASP A 150 17.91 4.23 22.37
CA ASP A 150 17.80 2.85 21.92
C ASP A 150 18.03 2.74 20.41
N GLN A 151 19.25 2.35 20.06
CA GLN A 151 19.66 2.15 18.67
C GLN A 151 18.79 1.13 17.90
N ARG A 152 18.01 0.28 18.59
CA ARG A 152 17.07 -0.64 17.93
C ARG A 152 15.87 0.07 17.29
N LEU A 153 15.57 1.30 17.69
CA LEU A 153 14.48 2.11 17.15
C LEU A 153 14.94 3.03 16.01
N LEU A 154 16.22 2.95 15.64
CA LEU A 154 16.81 3.72 14.55
C LEU A 154 16.96 2.85 13.28
N PRO A 155 16.88 3.45 12.08
CA PRO A 155 16.52 4.85 11.82
C PRO A 155 15.04 5.14 12.13
N THR A 156 14.73 6.39 12.50
CA THR A 156 13.33 6.82 12.67
C THR A 156 12.59 6.88 11.33
N GLN A 157 11.27 7.08 11.35
CA GLN A 157 10.41 7.03 10.15
C GLN A 157 10.89 7.95 9.01
N ASP A 158 11.50 9.10 9.28
CA ASP A 158 11.97 10.04 8.26
C ASP A 158 13.50 10.17 8.23
N GLN A 159 14.21 9.22 8.84
CA GLN A 159 15.66 9.20 8.88
C GLN A 159 16.24 8.27 7.82
N TYR A 160 17.27 8.77 7.13
CA TYR A 160 17.97 8.07 6.07
C TYR A 160 19.48 8.07 6.34
N PRO A 161 20.23 7.07 5.84
CA PRO A 161 19.78 5.96 5.02
C PRO A 161 19.11 4.82 5.82
N VAL A 162 18.26 4.02 5.17
CA VAL A 162 17.53 2.89 5.76
C VAL A 162 17.60 1.65 4.87
N TRP A 163 17.77 0.48 5.49
CA TRP A 163 17.78 -0.80 4.76
C TRP A 163 16.36 -1.32 4.54
N TYR A 164 16.02 -1.53 3.28
CA TYR A 164 14.78 -2.20 2.88
C TYR A 164 15.07 -3.63 2.46
N PHE A 165 14.24 -4.58 2.90
CA PHE A 165 14.33 -5.97 2.50
C PHE A 165 13.29 -6.28 1.42
N PHE A 166 13.76 -6.78 0.27
CA PHE A 166 12.93 -7.19 -0.85
C PHE A 166 12.92 -8.71 -0.99
N TYR A 167 11.71 -9.26 -1.15
CA TYR A 167 11.45 -10.71 -1.25
C TYR A 167 10.59 -11.08 -2.48
N GLY A 168 10.33 -10.13 -3.36
CA GLY A 168 9.43 -10.25 -4.50
C GLY A 168 9.98 -9.55 -5.75
N THR A 169 9.12 -8.91 -6.52
CA THR A 169 9.49 -8.27 -7.80
C THR A 169 10.59 -7.23 -7.69
N LEU A 170 10.69 -6.53 -6.57
CA LEU A 170 11.74 -5.54 -6.31
C LEU A 170 13.15 -6.14 -6.13
N THR A 171 13.30 -7.47 -6.15
CA THR A 171 14.63 -8.11 -6.25
C THR A 171 15.18 -8.12 -7.67
N ASP A 172 14.37 -7.81 -8.69
CA ASP A 172 14.83 -7.63 -10.07
C ASP A 172 15.44 -6.22 -10.25
N PRO A 173 16.75 -6.11 -10.59
CA PRO A 173 17.40 -4.83 -10.83
C PRO A 173 16.73 -3.98 -11.89
N THR A 174 16.14 -4.60 -12.91
CA THR A 174 15.47 -3.90 -14.03
C THR A 174 14.23 -3.16 -13.53
N VAL A 175 13.45 -3.82 -12.67
CA VAL A 175 12.24 -3.24 -12.08
C VAL A 175 12.60 -2.05 -11.21
N LEU A 176 13.62 -2.19 -10.36
CA LEU A 176 14.03 -1.11 -9.45
C LEU A 176 14.70 0.05 -10.18
N ASN A 177 15.49 -0.23 -11.22
CA ASN A 177 16.08 0.80 -12.08
C ASN A 177 14.98 1.59 -12.82
N ASN A 178 13.99 0.92 -13.38
CA ASN A 178 12.87 1.60 -14.03
C ASN A 178 12.07 2.48 -13.05
N LEU A 179 12.00 2.08 -11.78
CA LEU A 179 11.27 2.82 -10.74
C LEU A 179 12.05 4.03 -10.21
N LEU A 180 13.35 3.89 -9.99
CA LEU A 180 14.19 4.89 -9.33
C LEU A 180 15.11 5.67 -10.27
N GLY A 181 15.28 5.21 -11.51
CA GLY A 181 16.22 5.77 -12.49
C GLY A 181 17.70 5.57 -12.10
N ILE A 182 18.00 4.57 -11.28
CA ILE A 182 19.36 4.27 -10.80
C ILE A 182 19.68 2.78 -10.94
N GLU A 183 20.96 2.48 -11.13
CA GLU A 183 21.44 1.10 -11.06
C GLU A 183 21.46 0.62 -9.60
N PRO A 184 20.66 -0.39 -9.23
CA PRO A 184 20.52 -0.77 -7.83
C PRO A 184 21.66 -1.68 -7.35
N VAL A 185 22.20 -1.35 -6.18
CA VAL A 185 23.22 -2.19 -5.51
C VAL A 185 22.56 -3.00 -4.41
N TYR A 186 22.40 -4.30 -4.65
CA TYR A 186 21.81 -5.23 -3.68
C TYR A 186 22.85 -5.91 -2.79
N ARG A 187 22.42 -6.27 -1.58
CA ARG A 187 23.13 -7.23 -0.72
C ARG A 187 22.25 -8.43 -0.46
N ALA A 188 22.77 -9.64 -0.63
CA ALA A 188 22.04 -10.85 -0.24
C ALA A 188 21.68 -10.77 1.25
N ALA A 189 20.41 -11.01 1.58
CA ALA A 189 19.89 -10.85 2.93
C ALA A 189 18.88 -11.94 3.28
N LYS A 190 18.69 -12.17 4.58
CA LYS A 190 17.68 -13.09 5.11
C LYS A 190 16.92 -12.43 6.25
N VAL A 191 15.61 -12.56 6.25
CA VAL A 191 14.75 -12.18 7.37
C VAL A 191 14.34 -13.42 8.15
N ARG A 192 14.34 -13.31 9.48
CA ARG A 192 13.90 -14.37 10.41
C ARG A 192 12.56 -14.01 11.04
N GLY A 193 11.82 -15.00 11.51
CA GLY A 193 10.52 -14.80 12.16
C GLY A 193 9.40 -14.48 11.18
N GLY A 194 9.68 -14.48 9.88
CA GLY A 194 8.70 -14.30 8.82
C GLY A 194 8.63 -15.51 7.89
N ARG A 195 7.52 -15.62 7.18
CA ARG A 195 7.29 -16.60 6.10
C ARG A 195 6.55 -15.93 4.94
N LEU A 196 6.65 -16.52 3.76
CA LEU A 196 5.85 -16.09 2.61
C LEU A 196 4.51 -16.80 2.59
N ALA A 197 3.43 -16.02 2.55
CA ALA A 197 2.07 -16.52 2.39
C ALA A 197 1.45 -15.97 1.10
N THR A 198 0.52 -16.71 0.50
CA THR A 198 -0.23 -16.25 -0.66
C THR A 198 -1.42 -15.42 -0.21
N TRP A 199 -1.42 -14.14 -0.55
CA TRP A 199 -2.51 -13.19 -0.34
C TRP A 199 -3.32 -13.00 -1.63
N GLY A 200 -4.66 -13.06 -1.50
CA GLY A 200 -5.58 -12.86 -2.63
C GLY A 200 -5.41 -13.88 -3.76
N GLY A 201 -4.91 -15.08 -3.46
CA GLY A 201 -4.73 -16.18 -4.41
C GLY A 201 -3.55 -16.05 -5.39
N LYS A 202 -2.88 -14.88 -5.46
CA LYS A 202 -1.81 -14.62 -6.44
C LYS A 202 -0.57 -13.92 -5.91
N TYR A 203 -0.66 -13.15 -4.84
CA TYR A 203 0.46 -12.31 -4.38
C TYR A 203 1.18 -12.97 -3.22
N LYS A 204 2.51 -12.96 -3.23
CA LYS A 204 3.30 -13.36 -2.05
C LYS A 204 3.40 -12.17 -1.10
N ALA A 205 3.07 -12.39 0.16
CA ALA A 205 3.20 -11.44 1.24
C ALA A 205 4.10 -12.01 2.33
N LEU A 206 4.99 -11.18 2.88
CA LEU A 206 5.77 -11.53 4.05
C LEU A 206 4.91 -11.34 5.29
N VAL A 207 4.69 -12.43 6.03
CA VAL A 207 3.85 -12.48 7.24
C VAL A 207 4.63 -13.11 8.38
N ASP A 208 4.16 -12.95 9.61
CA ASP A 208 4.74 -13.63 10.76
C ASP A 208 4.73 -15.16 10.58
N ALA A 209 5.87 -15.76 10.89
CA ALA A 209 5.96 -17.20 11.06
C ALA A 209 5.31 -17.61 12.39
N SER A 210 4.81 -18.84 12.48
CA SER A 210 4.30 -19.33 13.77
C SER A 210 5.44 -19.44 14.79
N ALA A 211 5.13 -19.35 16.09
CA ALA A 211 6.14 -19.39 17.16
C ALA A 211 7.03 -20.65 17.16
N TYR A 212 6.55 -21.75 16.55
CA TYR A 212 7.26 -23.02 16.47
C TYR A 212 8.02 -23.19 15.13
N GLU A 213 7.80 -22.30 14.17
CA GLU A 213 8.43 -22.34 12.87
C GLU A 213 9.65 -21.41 12.87
N LYS A 214 10.83 -21.96 12.56
CA LYS A 214 12.02 -21.15 12.28
C LYS A 214 11.91 -20.56 10.86
N GLY A 215 10.88 -19.74 10.65
CA GLY A 215 10.63 -19.07 9.38
C GLY A 215 11.82 -18.21 9.01
N CYS A 216 12.36 -18.45 7.82
CA CYS A 216 13.42 -17.64 7.24
C CYS A 216 13.10 -17.40 5.77
N VAL A 217 13.18 -16.14 5.35
CA VAL A 217 12.91 -15.74 3.97
C VAL A 217 14.20 -15.14 3.40
N ASP A 218 14.66 -15.74 2.31
CA ASP A 218 15.76 -15.23 1.50
C ASP A 218 15.29 -14.06 0.64
N GLY A 219 16.17 -13.08 0.45
CA GLY A 219 15.89 -11.90 -0.37
C GLY A 219 17.11 -11.01 -0.52
N HIS A 220 16.86 -9.74 -0.79
CA HIS A 220 17.90 -8.74 -0.98
C HIS A 220 17.65 -7.53 -0.10
N ALA A 221 18.72 -6.99 0.49
CA ALA A 221 18.71 -5.70 1.14
C ALA A 221 19.14 -4.62 0.14
N PHE A 222 18.39 -3.53 0.11
CA PHE A 222 18.67 -2.33 -0.68
C PHE A 222 18.74 -1.14 0.26
N LEU A 223 19.75 -0.28 0.09
CA LEU A 223 19.95 0.91 0.91
C LEU A 223 19.18 2.08 0.31
N VAL A 224 18.07 2.44 0.94
CA VAL A 224 17.32 3.64 0.59
C VAL A 224 18.01 4.83 1.24
N THR A 225 18.46 5.79 0.42
CA THR A 225 19.34 6.88 0.86
C THR A 225 18.61 8.19 1.11
N ASN A 226 17.40 8.34 0.58
CA ASN A 226 16.61 9.56 0.70
C ASN A 226 15.11 9.26 0.60
N LYS A 227 14.32 10.29 0.92
CA LYS A 227 12.87 10.24 0.92
C LYS A 227 12.26 9.97 -0.46
N ASP A 228 12.84 10.53 -1.53
CA ASP A 228 12.28 10.39 -2.88
C ASP A 228 12.34 8.94 -3.36
N GLN A 229 13.44 8.23 -3.06
CA GLN A 229 13.56 6.80 -3.32
C GLN A 229 12.53 5.98 -2.53
N GLU A 230 12.32 6.32 -1.26
CA GLU A 230 11.34 5.64 -0.43
C GLU A 230 9.90 5.88 -0.90
N ASP A 231 9.59 7.12 -1.30
CA ASP A 231 8.29 7.51 -1.79
C ASP A 231 7.95 6.79 -3.10
N ALA A 232 8.93 6.60 -3.99
CA ALA A 232 8.76 5.82 -5.22
C ALA A 232 8.48 4.33 -4.94
N LEU A 233 9.08 3.75 -3.88
CA LEU A 233 8.82 2.36 -3.46
C LEU A 233 7.42 2.15 -2.86
N GLN A 234 6.70 3.21 -2.53
CA GLN A 234 5.37 3.14 -1.93
C GLN A 234 4.23 3.32 -2.96
N LEU A 235 4.54 3.61 -4.23
CA LEU A 235 3.55 3.80 -5.31
C LEU A 235 3.12 2.47 -5.93
#